data_AF-M0MY29-F1
#
_entry.id   AF-M0MY29-F1
#
_cell.length_a   1.000
_cell.length_b   1.000
_cell.length_c   1.000
_cell.angle_alpha   90.00
_cell.angle_beta   90.00
_cell.angle_gamma   90.00
#
_symmetry.space_group_name_H-M   'P 1'
#
loop_
_entity.id
_entity.type
_entity.pdbx_description
1 polymer ?
#
loop_
_entity_poly.entity_id
_entity_poly.type
_entity_poly.pdbx_seq_one_letter_code
_entity_poly.pdbx_strand_id
1 'polypeptide(L)'
;MVDVLGHLGMGLLWLAPAWYFIDDRRTAALFIGVGFWFGMLPDVDLVLSSFQGIHHHGVFHTVLAALVFAAILGPILGWLLKRLFGGTTWFSREAADHATALGVIAVGLPSLAHVFADMLSAPDTSTRIEPLWPLVDGPVVYMDVLFYQSFWATIGLFVLGLAANVAFYYWSDQNEGSRRTQPS
;
A
#
# COMPACT_ATOMS: atom_id res chain seq x y z
N MET A 1 12.45 7.41 -10.75
CA MET A 1 11.37 7.17 -9.82
C MET A 1 12.01 7.19 -8.46
N VAL A 2 11.22 7.28 -7.40
CA VAL A 2 11.76 6.89 -6.09
C VAL A 2 12.18 5.42 -6.16
N ASP A 3 13.30 5.08 -5.55
CA ASP A 3 13.77 3.69 -5.51
C ASP A 3 12.80 2.80 -4.70
N VAL A 4 12.99 1.48 -4.69
CA VAL A 4 12.22 0.45 -3.94
C VAL A 4 11.79 0.94 -2.55
N LEU A 5 12.72 1.54 -1.82
CA LEU A 5 12.49 2.00 -0.45
C LEU A 5 11.47 3.15 -0.37
N GLY A 6 11.40 4.01 -1.37
CA GLY A 6 10.43 5.10 -1.45
C GLY A 6 9.01 4.60 -1.74
N HIS A 7 8.85 3.59 -2.62
CA HIS A 7 7.56 2.93 -2.84
C HIS A 7 7.05 2.23 -1.59
N LEU A 8 7.93 1.50 -0.90
CA LEU A 8 7.63 0.89 0.39
C LEU A 8 7.26 1.94 1.44
N GLY A 9 7.94 3.10 1.44
CA GLY A 9 7.60 4.25 2.28
C GLY A 9 6.21 4.81 2.02
N MET A 10 5.84 4.98 0.74
CA MET A 10 4.50 5.42 0.33
C MET A 10 3.44 4.39 0.69
N GLY A 11 3.73 3.10 0.53
CA GLY A 11 2.88 2.02 1.02
C GLY A 11 2.63 2.13 2.53
N LEU A 12 3.68 2.31 3.34
CA LEU A 12 3.53 2.53 4.78
C LEU A 12 2.68 3.76 5.10
N LEU A 13 2.91 4.87 4.41
CA LEU A 13 2.16 6.11 4.62
C LEU A 13 0.66 5.92 4.37
N TRP A 14 0.31 5.22 3.28
CA TRP A 14 -1.08 4.95 2.93
C TRP A 14 -1.73 3.90 3.83
N LEU A 15 -0.94 2.99 4.42
CA LEU A 15 -1.43 2.02 5.41
C LEU A 15 -1.60 2.60 6.81
N ALA A 16 -0.97 3.74 7.14
CA ALA A 16 -1.01 4.34 8.48
C ALA A 16 -2.42 4.59 9.04
N PRO A 17 -3.46 4.95 8.25
CA PRO A 17 -4.83 5.07 8.75
C PRO A 17 -5.41 3.77 9.33
N ALA A 18 -4.82 2.59 9.06
CA ALA A 18 -5.26 1.32 9.62
C ALA A 18 -5.25 1.32 11.16
N TRP A 19 -4.35 2.07 11.80
CA TRP A 19 -4.33 2.24 13.26
C TRP A 19 -5.59 2.91 13.83
N TYR A 20 -6.35 3.63 12.99
CA TYR A 20 -7.60 4.26 13.38
C TYR A 20 -8.82 3.40 13.09
N PHE A 21 -8.80 2.65 11.97
CA PHE A 21 -9.94 1.86 11.51
C PHE A 21 -9.95 0.41 12.00
N ILE A 22 -8.81 -0.12 12.45
CA ILE A 22 -8.71 -1.46 13.02
C ILE A 22 -8.52 -1.30 14.53
N ASP A 23 -9.58 -1.63 15.28
CA ASP A 23 -9.62 -1.40 16.73
C ASP A 23 -8.61 -2.24 17.52
N ASP A 24 -8.23 -3.42 17.02
CA ASP A 24 -7.21 -4.25 17.65
C ASP A 24 -5.82 -3.93 17.10
N ARG A 25 -4.93 -3.38 17.93
CA ARG A 25 -3.58 -2.96 17.51
C ARG A 25 -2.70 -4.10 16.99
N ARG A 26 -2.88 -5.33 17.46
CA ARG A 26 -2.11 -6.47 16.93
C ARG A 26 -2.56 -6.83 15.52
N THR A 27 -3.87 -6.78 15.28
CA THR A 27 -4.47 -6.92 13.96
C THR A 27 -4.04 -5.81 13.03
N ALA A 28 -4.03 -4.55 13.49
CA ALA A 28 -3.54 -3.41 12.70
C ALA A 28 -2.07 -3.59 12.32
N ALA A 29 -1.22 -3.98 13.28
CA ALA A 29 0.20 -4.25 13.04
C ALA A 29 0.40 -5.39 12.03
N LEU A 30 -0.34 -6.49 12.16
CA LEU A 30 -0.30 -7.61 11.22
C LEU A 30 -0.74 -7.17 9.82
N PHE A 31 -1.85 -6.42 9.71
CA PHE A 31 -2.37 -5.87 8.47
C PHE A 31 -1.34 -4.98 7.77
N ILE A 32 -0.73 -4.04 8.50
CA ILE A 32 0.29 -3.13 7.96
C ILE A 32 1.54 -3.92 7.53
N GLY A 33 2.03 -4.83 8.39
CA GLY A 33 3.25 -5.60 8.11
C GLY A 33 3.11 -6.53 6.91
N VAL A 34 1.92 -7.10 6.69
CA VAL A 34 1.62 -7.92 5.52
C VAL A 34 1.36 -7.07 4.28
N GLY A 35 0.56 -5.99 4.41
CA GLY A 35 0.23 -5.08 3.32
C GLY A 35 1.47 -4.36 2.75
N PHE A 36 2.43 -4.01 3.60
CA PHE A 36 3.67 -3.31 3.25
C PHE A 36 4.34 -3.81 1.96
N TRP A 37 4.47 -5.13 1.81
CA TRP A 37 5.17 -5.73 0.69
C TRP A 37 4.45 -5.57 -0.65
N PHE A 38 3.12 -5.39 -0.64
CA PHE A 38 2.35 -5.14 -1.85
C PHE A 38 2.60 -3.74 -2.43
N GLY A 39 3.31 -2.87 -1.71
CA GLY A 39 3.83 -1.61 -2.28
C GLY A 39 4.85 -1.84 -3.41
N MET A 40 5.35 -3.06 -3.60
CA MET A 40 6.25 -3.43 -4.71
C MET A 40 5.54 -4.25 -5.80
N LEU A 41 4.22 -4.40 -5.70
CA LEU A 41 3.49 -5.29 -6.61
C LEU A 41 3.50 -4.82 -8.07
N PRO A 42 3.39 -3.52 -8.40
CA PRO A 42 3.56 -3.05 -9.78
C PRO A 42 4.94 -3.40 -10.37
N ASP A 43 6.01 -3.25 -9.59
CA ASP A 43 7.41 -3.55 -9.98
C ASP A 43 7.70 -5.04 -10.25
N VAL A 44 6.73 -5.94 -10.06
CA VAL A 44 6.87 -7.33 -10.51
C VAL A 44 7.10 -7.41 -12.02
N ASP A 45 6.70 -6.38 -12.79
CA ASP A 45 7.01 -6.28 -14.21
C ASP A 45 8.51 -6.27 -14.53
N LEU A 46 9.38 -5.85 -13.61
CA LEU A 46 10.84 -5.93 -13.75
C LEU A 46 11.34 -7.37 -13.82
N VAL A 47 10.69 -8.28 -13.09
CA VAL A 47 10.99 -9.73 -13.13
C VAL A 47 10.37 -10.38 -14.36
N LEU A 48 9.23 -9.85 -14.82
CA LEU A 48 8.49 -10.35 -15.97
C LEU A 48 8.89 -9.67 -17.29
N SER A 49 9.87 -8.78 -17.29
CA SER A 49 10.24 -7.97 -18.46
C SER A 49 10.81 -8.80 -19.62
N SER A 50 11.12 -10.09 -19.39
CA SER A 50 11.49 -11.03 -20.44
C SER A 50 10.32 -11.47 -21.32
N PHE A 51 9.07 -11.29 -20.87
CA PHE A 51 7.87 -11.65 -21.64
C PHE A 51 7.48 -10.53 -22.59
N GLN A 52 7.05 -10.90 -23.80
CA GLN A 52 6.64 -9.92 -24.81
C GLN A 52 5.47 -9.05 -24.33
N GLY A 53 5.58 -7.73 -24.53
CA GLY A 53 4.55 -6.76 -24.16
C GLY A 53 4.62 -6.27 -22.70
N ILE A 54 5.42 -6.91 -21.85
CA ILE A 54 5.68 -6.43 -20.49
C ILE A 54 6.92 -5.55 -20.52
N HIS A 55 6.75 -4.30 -20.10
CA HIS A 55 7.83 -3.36 -19.87
C HIS A 55 7.55 -2.59 -18.60
N HIS A 56 8.62 -2.20 -17.93
CA HIS A 56 8.52 -1.38 -16.72
C HIS A 56 7.81 -0.06 -17.02
N HIS A 57 6.93 0.37 -16.12
CA HIS A 57 6.00 1.51 -16.30
C HIS A 57 4.88 1.29 -17.33
N GLY A 58 4.67 0.05 -17.77
CA GLY A 58 3.57 -0.33 -18.65
C GLY A 58 2.28 -0.63 -17.86
N VAL A 59 1.55 -1.66 -18.30
CA VAL A 59 0.22 -2.04 -17.78
C VAL A 59 0.20 -2.24 -16.25
N PHE A 60 1.30 -2.68 -15.65
CA PHE A 60 1.38 -2.95 -14.21
C PHE A 60 1.30 -1.68 -13.35
N HIS A 61 1.71 -0.53 -13.90
CA HIS A 61 1.69 0.77 -13.24
C HIS A 61 0.40 1.56 -13.55
N THR A 62 -0.72 0.85 -13.65
CA THR A 62 -2.05 1.43 -13.87
C THR A 62 -2.94 1.23 -12.65
N VAL A 63 -3.88 2.16 -12.44
CA VAL A 63 -4.92 2.02 -11.42
C VAL A 63 -5.73 0.74 -11.68
N LEU A 64 -6.02 0.43 -12.95
CA LEU A 64 -6.73 -0.79 -13.32
C LEU A 64 -5.97 -2.05 -12.87
N ALA A 65 -4.67 -2.15 -13.13
CA ALA A 65 -3.87 -3.29 -12.70
C ALA A 65 -3.83 -3.42 -11.18
N ALA A 66 -3.63 -2.32 -10.45
CA ALA A 66 -3.69 -2.33 -8.99
C ALA A 66 -5.04 -2.85 -8.46
N LEU A 67 -6.15 -2.46 -9.07
CA LEU A 67 -7.49 -2.95 -8.72
C LEU A 67 -7.68 -4.44 -9.08
N VAL A 68 -7.17 -4.88 -10.22
CA VAL A 68 -7.20 -6.30 -10.63
C VAL A 68 -6.38 -7.16 -9.66
N PHE A 69 -5.18 -6.71 -9.29
CA PHE A 69 -4.38 -7.39 -8.27
C PHE A 69 -5.10 -7.46 -6.93
N ALA A 70 -5.71 -6.37 -6.48
CA ALA A 70 -6.50 -6.34 -5.26
C ALA A 70 -7.69 -7.32 -5.31
N ALA A 71 -8.39 -7.37 -6.44
CA ALA A 71 -9.55 -8.25 -6.63
C ALA A 71 -9.18 -9.74 -6.66
N ILE A 72 -7.99 -10.09 -7.18
CA ILE A 72 -7.53 -11.48 -7.29
C ILE A 72 -6.77 -11.91 -6.03
N LEU A 73 -5.72 -11.18 -5.65
CA LEU A 73 -4.83 -11.55 -4.55
C LEU A 73 -5.41 -11.18 -3.19
N GLY A 74 -6.27 -10.17 -3.12
CA GLY A 74 -6.89 -9.73 -1.87
C GLY A 74 -7.73 -10.80 -1.18
N PRO A 75 -8.70 -11.44 -1.85
CA PRO A 75 -9.46 -12.53 -1.25
C PRO A 75 -8.59 -13.72 -0.83
N ILE A 76 -7.55 -14.03 -1.60
CA ILE A 76 -6.58 -15.09 -1.26
C ILE A 76 -5.84 -14.72 0.03
N LEU A 77 -5.35 -13.49 0.13
CA LEU A 77 -4.67 -12.98 1.31
C LEU A 77 -5.58 -12.97 2.54
N GLY A 78 -6.81 -12.48 2.40
CA GLY A 78 -7.80 -12.45 3.46
C GLY A 78 -8.12 -13.86 3.98
N TRP A 79 -8.31 -14.81 3.07
CA TRP A 79 -8.48 -16.22 3.42
C TRP A 79 -7.26 -16.78 4.17
N LEU A 80 -6.04 -16.50 3.70
CA LEU A 80 -4.80 -16.92 4.36
C LEU A 80 -4.68 -16.35 5.78
N LEU A 81 -4.93 -15.04 5.95
CA LEU A 81 -4.89 -14.38 7.26
C LEU A 81 -5.89 -15.01 8.23
N LYS A 82 -7.14 -15.21 7.79
CA LYS A 82 -8.16 -15.89 8.59
C LYS A 82 -7.76 -17.33 8.92
N ARG A 83 -7.20 -18.06 7.97
CA ARG A 83 -6.84 -19.48 8.15
C ARG A 83 -5.67 -19.66 9.11
N LEU A 84 -4.68 -18.78 9.05
CA LEU A 84 -3.42 -18.88 9.80
C LEU A 84 -3.52 -18.20 11.17
N PHE A 85 -4.20 -17.07 11.26
CA PHE A 85 -4.25 -16.25 12.48
C PHE A 85 -5.66 -16.18 13.10
N GLY A 86 -6.70 -16.66 12.44
CA GLY A 86 -8.05 -16.71 13.00
C GLY A 86 -8.09 -17.50 14.29
N GLY A 87 -8.65 -16.90 15.34
CA GLY A 87 -8.68 -17.49 16.69
C GLY A 87 -7.42 -17.25 17.51
N THR A 88 -6.42 -16.56 16.97
CA THR A 88 -5.25 -16.07 17.73
C THR A 88 -5.47 -14.64 18.23
N THR A 89 -4.56 -14.14 19.08
CA THR A 89 -4.60 -12.74 19.53
C THR A 89 -4.06 -11.74 18.50
N TRP A 90 -3.59 -12.20 17.34
CA TRP A 90 -3.04 -11.33 16.29
C TRP A 90 -4.06 -10.97 15.20
N PHE A 91 -5.22 -11.62 15.20
CA PHE A 91 -6.27 -11.38 14.23
C PHE A 91 -7.61 -11.45 14.92
N SER A 92 -8.17 -10.27 15.20
CA SER A 92 -9.40 -10.13 15.96
C SER A 92 -10.57 -10.86 15.29
N ARG A 93 -11.59 -11.18 16.07
CA ARG A 93 -12.78 -11.87 15.55
C ARG A 93 -13.48 -11.04 14.45
N GLU A 94 -13.59 -9.74 14.66
CA GLU A 94 -14.14 -8.80 13.68
C GLU A 94 -13.31 -8.76 12.39
N ALA A 95 -11.97 -8.74 12.50
CA ALA A 95 -11.11 -8.84 11.34
C ALA A 95 -11.26 -10.18 10.61
N ALA A 96 -11.50 -11.28 11.34
CA ALA A 96 -11.79 -12.58 10.75
C ALA A 96 -13.14 -12.62 10.01
N ASP A 97 -14.13 -11.85 10.46
CA ASP A 97 -15.43 -11.72 9.80
C ASP A 97 -15.32 -10.85 8.52
N HIS A 98 -14.40 -9.88 8.51
CA HIS A 98 -14.12 -9.00 7.37
C HIS A 98 -12.82 -9.34 6.60
N ALA A 99 -12.31 -10.57 6.73
CA ALA A 99 -10.97 -10.92 6.28
C ALA A 99 -10.74 -10.68 4.78
N THR A 100 -11.73 -10.98 3.94
CA THR A 100 -11.66 -10.71 2.49
C THR A 100 -11.49 -9.23 2.19
N ALA A 101 -12.27 -8.36 2.85
CA ALA A 101 -12.18 -6.92 2.65
C ALA A 101 -10.81 -6.38 3.10
N LEU A 102 -10.32 -6.84 4.27
CA LEU A 102 -8.98 -6.52 4.74
C LEU A 102 -7.91 -6.97 3.73
N GLY A 103 -8.01 -8.19 3.19
CA GLY A 103 -7.08 -8.66 2.17
C GLY A 103 -7.07 -7.80 0.91
N VAL A 104 -8.25 -7.41 0.40
CA VAL A 104 -8.38 -6.50 -0.76
C VAL A 104 -7.73 -5.16 -0.48
N ILE A 105 -7.95 -4.56 0.69
CA ILE A 105 -7.35 -3.28 1.05
C ILE A 105 -5.83 -3.42 1.25
N ALA A 106 -5.37 -4.50 1.90
CA ALA A 106 -3.95 -4.74 2.15
C ALA A 106 -3.12 -4.90 0.85
N VAL A 107 -3.73 -5.42 -0.22
CA VAL A 107 -3.09 -5.51 -1.54
C VAL A 107 -3.27 -4.20 -2.32
N GLY A 108 -4.50 -3.71 -2.40
CA GLY A 108 -4.86 -2.61 -3.28
C GLY A 108 -4.30 -1.28 -2.83
N LEU A 109 -4.36 -0.96 -1.54
CA LEU A 109 -3.97 0.35 -1.03
C LEU A 109 -2.47 0.63 -1.22
N PRO A 110 -1.54 -0.31 -0.91
CA PRO A 110 -0.12 -0.13 -1.21
C PRO A 110 0.19 -0.15 -2.70
N SER A 111 -0.51 -0.97 -3.50
CA SER A 111 -0.34 -0.99 -4.96
C SER A 111 -0.74 0.34 -5.60
N LEU A 112 -1.81 0.97 -5.12
CA LEU A 112 -2.22 2.32 -5.54
C LEU A 112 -1.24 3.39 -5.05
N ALA A 113 -0.72 3.24 -3.82
CA ALA A 113 0.30 4.13 -3.29
C ALA A 113 1.57 4.14 -4.14
N HIS A 114 1.94 2.98 -4.69
CA HIS A 114 3.03 2.83 -5.65
C HIS A 114 2.76 3.65 -6.91
N VAL A 115 1.64 3.40 -7.61
CA VAL A 115 1.27 4.18 -8.81
C VAL A 115 1.21 5.68 -8.51
N PHE A 116 0.75 6.07 -7.32
CA PHE A 116 0.75 7.47 -6.91
C PHE A 116 2.16 8.04 -6.69
N ALA A 117 3.09 7.25 -6.14
CA ALA A 117 4.49 7.64 -6.00
C ALA A 117 5.16 7.84 -7.37
N ASP A 118 4.80 7.01 -8.35
CA ASP A 118 5.25 7.13 -9.73
C ASP A 118 4.79 8.44 -10.35
N MET A 119 3.51 8.79 -10.16
CA MET A 119 2.92 10.04 -10.63
C MET A 119 3.61 11.27 -10.01
N LEU A 120 4.06 11.17 -8.76
CA LEU A 120 4.76 12.25 -8.04
C LEU A 120 6.26 12.35 -8.38
N SER A 121 6.84 11.30 -8.96
CA SER A 121 8.29 11.18 -9.20
C SER A 121 8.66 11.02 -10.67
N ALA A 122 7.73 11.36 -11.57
CA ALA A 122 7.89 11.33 -13.02
C ALA A 122 8.25 12.74 -13.56
N PRO A 123 9.54 13.10 -13.65
CA PRO A 123 9.99 14.26 -14.40
C PRO A 123 9.88 14.00 -15.90
N ASP A 124 10.08 15.06 -16.69
CA ASP A 124 10.20 15.02 -18.15
C ASP A 124 11.34 14.15 -18.70
N THR A 125 12.19 13.58 -17.83
CA THR A 125 13.40 12.82 -18.17
C THR A 125 13.31 11.31 -17.97
N SER A 126 12.14 10.76 -17.60
CA SER A 126 11.95 9.32 -17.38
C SER A 126 10.77 8.73 -18.13
N THR A 127 10.75 7.39 -18.29
CA THR A 127 9.63 6.66 -18.91
C THR A 127 8.34 7.01 -18.17
N ARG A 128 7.41 7.68 -18.85
CA ARG A 128 6.16 8.15 -18.23
C ARG A 128 5.20 6.98 -18.07
N ILE A 129 4.53 6.91 -16.93
CA ILE A 129 3.43 5.97 -16.70
C ILE A 129 2.12 6.51 -17.29
N GLU A 130 1.22 5.59 -17.66
CA GLU A 130 -0.13 5.91 -18.11
C GLU A 130 -1.16 5.39 -17.09
N PRO A 131 -1.31 6.04 -15.92
CA PRO A 131 -2.00 5.46 -14.77
C PRO A 131 -3.49 5.13 -15.04
N LEU A 132 -4.10 5.81 -16.02
CA LEU A 132 -5.50 5.68 -16.38
C LEU A 132 -5.74 4.85 -17.66
N TRP A 133 -4.69 4.28 -18.25
CA TRP A 133 -4.84 3.35 -19.36
C TRP A 133 -5.70 2.15 -18.94
N PRO A 134 -6.63 1.64 -19.79
CA PRO A 134 -6.89 1.99 -21.19
C PRO A 134 -7.99 3.05 -21.37
N LEU A 135 -8.43 3.71 -20.30
CA LEU A 135 -9.54 4.68 -20.39
C LEU A 135 -9.08 6.04 -20.91
N VAL A 136 -7.83 6.42 -20.63
CA VAL A 136 -7.21 7.64 -21.14
C VAL A 136 -5.86 7.26 -21.74
N ASP A 137 -5.65 7.64 -23.00
CA ASP A 137 -4.39 7.43 -23.70
C ASP A 137 -3.39 8.53 -23.33
N GLY A 138 -2.17 8.12 -22.98
CA GLY A 138 -1.07 9.03 -22.65
C GLY A 138 -1.00 9.49 -21.19
N PRO A 139 0.11 10.13 -20.81
CA PRO A 139 0.35 10.60 -19.44
C PRO A 139 -0.56 11.78 -19.09
N VAL A 140 -1.43 11.58 -18.09
CA VAL A 140 -2.49 12.53 -17.69
C VAL A 140 -2.06 13.42 -16.52
N VAL A 141 -1.03 13.03 -15.77
CA VAL A 141 -0.60 13.71 -14.54
C VAL A 141 0.89 14.02 -14.58
N TYR A 142 1.19 15.32 -14.50
CA TYR A 142 2.55 15.87 -14.47
C TYR A 142 2.76 16.50 -13.09
N MET A 143 3.22 15.73 -12.12
CA MET A 143 3.54 16.24 -10.78
C MET A 143 5.01 15.97 -10.48
N ASP A 144 5.88 16.91 -10.84
CA ASP A 144 7.31 16.88 -10.49
C ASP A 144 7.52 17.40 -9.06
N VAL A 145 6.97 16.68 -8.09
CA VAL A 145 7.05 17.06 -6.66
C VAL A 145 8.21 16.35 -5.98
N LEU A 146 8.56 15.14 -6.43
CA LEU A 146 9.67 14.35 -5.90
C LEU A 146 10.76 14.18 -6.95
N PHE A 147 11.92 14.77 -6.67
CA PHE A 147 13.06 14.72 -7.59
C PHE A 147 13.51 13.27 -7.87
N TYR A 148 13.55 12.91 -9.15
CA TYR A 148 13.87 11.57 -9.65
C TYR A 148 15.25 11.08 -9.18
N GLN A 149 15.33 9.83 -8.68
CA GLN A 149 16.55 9.22 -8.13
C GLN A 149 17.22 10.01 -6.98
N SER A 150 16.49 10.92 -6.33
CA SER A 150 17.00 11.58 -5.14
C SER A 150 17.01 10.61 -3.95
N PHE A 151 18.21 10.29 -3.47
CA PHE A 151 18.43 9.56 -2.22
C PHE A 151 17.60 10.15 -1.06
N TRP A 152 17.51 11.48 -1.00
CA TRP A 152 16.74 12.19 0.02
C TRP A 152 15.24 12.04 -0.15
N ALA A 153 14.73 11.97 -1.38
CA ALA A 153 13.31 11.72 -1.62
C ALA A 153 12.94 10.29 -1.20
N THR A 154 13.74 9.31 -1.61
CA THR A 154 13.53 7.89 -1.25
C THR A 154 13.59 7.67 0.26
N ILE A 155 14.65 8.13 0.93
CA ILE A 155 14.76 8.00 2.39
C ILE A 155 13.70 8.83 3.10
N GLY A 156 13.44 10.05 2.62
CA GLY A 156 12.45 10.95 3.19
C GLY A 156 11.06 10.31 3.22
N LEU A 157 10.62 9.69 2.12
CA LEU A 157 9.34 9.00 2.07
C LEU A 157 9.28 7.78 2.99
N PHE A 158 10.36 7.02 3.07
CA PHE A 158 10.42 5.86 3.97
C PHE A 158 10.36 6.27 5.44
N VAL A 159 11.18 7.24 5.84
CA VAL A 159 11.17 7.81 7.19
C VAL A 159 9.81 8.42 7.50
N LEU A 160 9.18 9.12 6.55
CA LEU A 160 7.86 9.68 6.72
C LEU A 160 6.79 8.60 6.92
N GLY A 161 6.80 7.54 6.11
CA GLY A 161 5.89 6.41 6.27
C GLY A 161 6.05 5.70 7.60
N LEU A 162 7.30 5.51 8.06
CA LEU A 162 7.59 4.94 9.37
C LEU A 162 7.11 5.87 10.50
N ALA A 163 7.45 7.16 10.43
CA ALA A 163 7.06 8.16 11.42
C ALA A 163 5.54 8.29 11.52
N ALA A 164 4.82 8.24 10.39
CA ALA A 164 3.37 8.23 10.37
C ALA A 164 2.83 7.00 11.12
N ASN A 165 3.32 5.80 10.84
CA ASN A 165 2.88 4.60 11.54
C ASN A 165 3.17 4.65 13.05
N VAL A 166 4.34 5.16 13.46
CA VAL A 166 4.68 5.35 14.87
C VAL A 166 3.74 6.36 15.53
N ALA A 167 3.50 7.51 14.89
CA ALA A 167 2.61 8.54 15.42
C ALA A 167 1.17 8.03 15.59
N PHE A 168 0.64 7.36 14.56
CA PHE A 168 -0.71 6.80 14.58
C PHE A 168 -0.83 5.63 15.57
N TYR A 169 0.22 4.82 15.75
CA TYR A 169 0.28 3.80 16.79
C TYR A 169 0.15 4.42 18.19
N TYR A 170 0.89 5.48 18.50
CA TYR A 170 0.78 6.14 19.82
C TYR A 170 -0.55 6.87 20.01
N TRP A 171 -1.13 7.39 18.93
CA TRP A 171 -2.43 8.05 18.99
C TRP A 171 -3.58 7.07 19.26
N SER A 172 -3.56 5.88 18.64
CA SER A 172 -4.60 4.86 18.88
C SER A 172 -4.62 4.35 20.33
N ASP A 173 -3.46 4.30 21.00
CA ASP A 173 -3.33 3.97 22.43
C ASP A 173 -4.17 4.88 23.34
N GLN A 174 -4.10 6.19 23.10
CA GLN A 174 -4.81 7.19 23.91
C GLN A 174 -6.33 7.08 23.74
N ASN A 175 -6.76 6.68 22.55
CA ASN A 175 -8.17 6.49 22.23
C ASN A 175 -8.74 5.19 22.83
N GLU A 176 -7.97 4.10 22.84
CA GLU A 176 -8.36 2.85 23.51
C GLU A 176 -8.57 3.05 25.01
N GLY A 177 -7.67 3.79 25.67
CA GLY A 177 -7.81 4.13 27.09
C GLY A 177 -9.09 4.91 27.38
N SER A 178 -9.46 5.84 26.49
CA SER A 178 -10.67 6.65 26.61
C SER A 178 -11.96 5.85 26.36
N ARG A 179 -11.98 4.96 25.36
CA ARG A 179 -13.15 4.11 25.04
C ARG A 179 -13.47 3.10 26.15
N ARG A 180 -12.47 2.59 26.87
CA ARG A 180 -12.68 1.67 28.01
C ARG A 180 -13.30 2.35 29.24
N THR A 181 -13.27 3.68 29.33
CA THR A 181 -13.81 4.44 30.48
C THR A 181 -15.25 4.90 30.31
N GLN A 182 -15.88 4.70 29.15
CA GLN A 182 -17.31 4.96 29.00
C GLN A 182 -18.12 3.72 29.43
N PRO A 183 -18.99 3.84 30.46
CA PRO A 183 -19.92 2.77 30.80
C PRO A 183 -20.96 2.63 29.69
N SER A 184 -21.23 1.39 29.29
CA SER A 184 -22.32 0.98 28.40
C SER A 184 -23.69 1.26 28.98
#